data_AF-A0A3S4HHT0-F1
#
_entry.id   AF-A0A3S4HHT0-F1
#
_cell.length_a   1.000
_cell.length_b   1.000
_cell.length_c   1.000
_cell.angle_alpha   90.00
_cell.angle_beta   90.00
_cell.angle_gamma   90.00
#
_symmetry.space_group_name_H-M   'P 1'
#
loop_
_entity.id
_entity.type
_entity.pdbx_description
1 polymer ?
#
loop_
_entity_poly.entity_id
_entity_poly.type
_entity_poly.pdbx_seq_one_letter_code
_entity_poly.pdbx_strand_id
1 'polypeptide(L)' 'MLQSNEYFSGKVKSIGFTSSSTGRASVGVMAEGEYTFGTAEPKR' A
#
# COMPACT_ATOMS: atom_id res chain seq x y z
N MET A 1 13.86 6.61 -1.02
CA MET A 1 12.79 7.63 -1.08
C MET A 1 11.49 7.00 -0.61
N LEU A 2 10.71 7.70 0.20
CA LEU A 2 9.41 7.23 0.68
C LEU A 2 8.33 7.65 -0.31
N GLN A 3 7.46 6.72 -0.71
CA GLN A 3 6.37 6.97 -1.64
C GLN A 3 5.04 6.96 -0.89
N SER A 4 4.38 8.11 -0.78
CA SER A 4 3.05 8.21 -0.15
C SER A 4 1.96 7.97 -1.18
N ASN A 5 1.04 7.07 -0.89
CA ASN A 5 -0.11 6.72 -1.72
C ASN A 5 -1.41 6.88 -0.91
N GLU A 6 -2.45 7.41 -1.53
CA GLU A 6 -3.76 7.60 -0.93
C GLU A 6 -4.83 7.02 -1.85
N TYR A 7 -5.82 6.35 -1.26
CA TYR A 7 -6.90 5.67 -1.97
C TYR A 7 -8.25 5.94 -1.29
N PHE A 8 -9.34 5.64 -2.00
CA PHE A 8 -10.71 5.72 -1.48
C PHE A 8 -11.02 7.06 -0.80
N SER A 9 -10.64 8.17 -1.45
CA SER A 9 -10.82 9.54 -0.94
C SER A 9 -10.21 9.77 0.44
N GLY A 10 -9.02 9.23 0.69
CA GLY A 10 -8.29 9.44 1.95
C GLY A 10 -8.58 8.42 3.05
N LYS A 11 -9.52 7.50 2.83
CA LYS A 11 -9.86 6.44 3.80
C LYS A 11 -8.76 5.39 3.95
N VAL A 12 -7.92 5.24 2.93
CA VAL A 12 -6.75 4.37 2.97
C VAL A 12 -5.53 5.16 2.55
N LYS A 13 -4.48 5.12 3.38
CA LYS A 13 -3.19 5.75 3.10
C LYS A 13 -2.07 4.75 3.30
N SER A 14 -1.08 4.75 2.42
CA SER A 14 0.09 3.89 2.52
C SER A 14 1.38 4.64 2.20
N ILE A 15 2.48 4.15 2.76
CA ILE A 15 3.83 4.59 2.48
C ILE A 15 4.62 3.38 1.98
N GLY A 16 4.99 3.41 0.70
CA GLY A 16 5.93 2.48 0.09
C GLY A 16 7.37 2.89 0.36
N PHE A 17 8.22 1.93 0.67
CA PHE A 17 9.65 2.13 0.87
C PHE A 17 10.44 0.90 0.43
N THR A 18 11.74 1.09 0.20
CA THR A 18 12.67 0.01 -0.08
C THR A 18 13.59 -0.15 1.11
N SER A 19 13.52 -1.29 1.78
CA SER A 19 14.45 -1.67 2.85
C SER A 19 15.55 -2.55 2.30
N SER A 20 16.78 -2.33 2.76
CA SER A 20 17.93 -3.16 2.39
C SER A 20 17.80 -4.62 2.84
N SER A 21 16.99 -4.89 3.87
CA SER A 21 16.81 -6.24 4.45
C SER A 21 15.61 -7.01 3.89
N THR A 22 14.51 -6.32 3.52
CA THR A 22 13.25 -6.95 3.10
C THR A 22 12.82 -6.59 1.68
N GLY A 23 13.58 -5.74 0.98
CA GLY A 23 13.25 -5.27 -0.35
C GLY A 23 12.13 -4.22 -0.34
N ARG A 24 11.33 -4.18 -1.41
CA ARG A 24 10.22 -3.24 -1.54
C ARG A 24 9.08 -3.67 -0.63
N ALA A 25 8.69 -2.79 0.28
CA ALA A 25 7.60 -3.01 1.23
C ALA A 25 6.71 -1.75 1.31
N SER A 26 5.51 -1.91 1.84
CA SER A 26 4.63 -0.78 2.14
C SER A 26 3.94 -1.00 3.47
N VAL A 27 3.69 0.11 4.17
CA VAL A 27 2.89 0.15 5.40
C VAL A 27 1.78 1.15 5.22
N GLY A 28 0.60 0.90 5.77
CA GLY A 28 -0.53 1.78 5.59
C GLY A 28 -1.60 1.61 6.65
N VAL A 29 -2.52 2.56 6.70
CA VAL A 29 -3.68 2.58 7.60
C VAL A 29 -4.96 2.59 6.77
N MET A 30 -5.98 1.90 7.27
CA MET A 30 -7.30 1.78 6.65
C MET A 30 -8.35 2.16 7.69
N ALA A 31 -9.22 3.09 7.34
CA ALA A 31 -10.43 3.34 8.12
C ALA A 31 -11.38 2.15 7.97
N GLU A 32 -12.24 1.92 8.95
CA GLU A 32 -13.26 0.87 8.92
C GLU A 32 -14.16 0.96 7.67
N GLY A 33 -14.38 -0.18 7.02
CA GLY A 33 -15.12 -0.27 5.76
C GLY A 33 -14.73 -1.49 4.93
N GLU A 34 -15.34 -1.59 3.75
CA GLU A 34 -15.03 -2.64 2.76
C GLU A 34 -14.25 -2.02 1.59
N TYR A 35 -13.09 -2.62 1.27
CA TYR A 35 -12.21 -2.16 0.21
C TYR A 35 -11.76 -3.33 -0.65
N THR A 36 -11.98 -3.22 -1.95
CA THR A 36 -11.51 -4.22 -2.92
C THR A 36 -10.24 -3.70 -3.57
N PHE A 37 -9.14 -4.40 -3.32
CA PHE A 37 -7.87 -4.15 -4.00
C PHE A 37 -7.68 -5.16 -5.13
N GLY A 38 -7.44 -4.66 -6.35
CA GLY A 38 -6.99 -5.50 -7.46
C GLY A 38 -5.49 -5.69 -7.40
N THR A 39 -5.02 -6.93 -7.49
CA THR A 39 -3.60 -7.20 -7.74
C THR A 39 -3.32 -7.09 -9.25
N ALA A 40 -2.47 -6.16 -9.65
CA ALA A 40 -2.07 -6.00 -11.05
C ALA A 40 -1.06 -7.08 -11.51
N GLU A 41 -0.44 -7.81 -10.58
CA GLU A 41 0.53 -8.85 -10.87
C GLU A 41 -0.07 -10.25 -10.60
N PRO A 42 -0.05 -11.17 -11.57
CA PRO A 42 -0.36 -12.57 -11.30
C PRO A 42 0.72 -13.12 -10.36
N LYS A 43 0.30 -13.68 -9.23
CA LYS A 43 1.15 -14.45 -8.33
C LYS A 43 1.77 -15.61 -9.13
N ARG A 44 3.04 -15.48 -9.52
CA ARG A 44 3.85 -16.57 -10.06
C ARG A 44 4.29 -17.49 -8.95
#